data_AF-T0Y3A8-F1
#
_entry.id   AF-T0Y3A8-F1
#
_cell.length_a   1.000
_cell.length_b   1.000
_cell.length_c   1.000
_cell.angle_alpha   90.00
_cell.angle_beta   90.00
_cell.angle_gamma   90.00
#
_symmetry.space_group_name_H-M   'P 1'
#
loop_
_entity.id
_entity.type
_entity.pdbx_description
1 polymer ?
#
loop_
_entity_poly.entity_id
_entity_poly.type
_entity_poly.pdbx_seq_one_letter_code
_entity_poly.pdbx_strand_id
1 'polypeptide(L)'
;MSRVVLVGLKGDRDRILSYLHDHGVIQVESLGKEGLKEFAPDHPGGEQREILEQQARVKALVQALPPVPVDLKQHFDDVPALLSAARGVPIDEEVRQRKRREDQLITEVKAAEDELHLVEDYAFFPGDFGLLRARSLASYFGEASDEAFASFEYELDQAAPDRLLFSAAFDKRVRFVVSLPRERAEAATRAAQKLSVRLGPGPGDALGDGHRARADDE
;
A
#
# COMPACT_ATOMS: atom_id res chain seq x y z
N MET A 1 -10.81 23.13 50.88
CA MET A 1 -12.00 22.48 50.27
C MET A 1 -11.70 22.28 48.80
N SER A 2 -11.60 21.05 48.34
CA SER A 2 -11.29 20.75 46.92
C SER A 2 -12.58 20.42 46.20
N ARG A 3 -12.82 21.07 45.05
CA ARG A 3 -13.94 20.73 44.16
C ARG A 3 -13.51 19.55 43.30
N VAL A 4 -14.30 18.49 43.25
CA VAL A 4 -14.03 17.28 42.47
C VAL A 4 -15.17 17.07 41.51
N VAL A 5 -14.85 16.89 40.22
CA VAL A 5 -15.83 16.57 39.19
C VAL A 5 -15.77 15.07 38.91
N LEU A 6 -16.94 14.44 38.95
CA LEU A 6 -17.10 13.04 38.61
C LEU A 6 -17.88 12.93 37.30
N VAL A 7 -17.25 12.30 36.31
CA VAL A 7 -17.88 12.03 35.01
C VAL A 7 -18.12 10.52 34.92
N GLY A 8 -19.35 10.12 34.63
CA GLY A 8 -19.75 8.73 34.56
C GLY A 8 -20.97 8.52 33.66
N LEU A 9 -21.36 7.26 33.48
CA LEU A 9 -22.53 6.92 32.68
C LEU A 9 -23.81 7.29 33.41
N LYS A 10 -24.82 7.76 32.66
CA LYS A 10 -26.12 8.15 33.23
C LYS A 10 -26.80 7.02 34.00
N GLY A 11 -26.60 5.77 33.58
CA GLY A 11 -27.16 4.58 34.23
C GLY A 11 -26.55 4.25 35.60
N ASP A 12 -25.33 4.71 35.87
CA ASP A 12 -24.63 4.45 37.13
C ASP A 12 -24.82 5.57 38.17
N ARG A 13 -25.59 6.60 37.82
CA ARG A 13 -25.76 7.81 38.65
C ARG A 13 -26.17 7.47 40.08
N ASP A 14 -27.24 6.70 40.26
CA ASP A 14 -27.80 6.45 41.58
C ASP A 14 -26.84 5.62 42.43
N ARG A 15 -26.14 4.66 41.81
CA ARG A 15 -25.10 3.85 42.47
C ARG A 15 -23.92 4.71 42.93
N ILE A 16 -23.46 5.63 42.09
CA ILE A 16 -22.37 6.56 42.41
C ILE A 16 -22.80 7.51 43.54
N LEU A 17 -24.03 8.05 43.49
CA LEU A 17 -24.57 8.93 44.52
C LEU A 17 -24.69 8.23 45.88
N SER A 18 -25.22 7.00 45.91
CA SER A 18 -25.27 6.19 47.13
C SER A 18 -23.88 5.95 47.72
N TYR A 19 -22.90 5.57 46.88
CA TYR A 19 -21.53 5.36 47.34
C TYR A 19 -20.90 6.61 47.94
N LEU A 20 -21.08 7.78 47.29
CA LEU A 20 -20.56 9.05 47.78
C LEU A 20 -21.21 9.48 49.11
N HIS A 21 -22.52 9.25 49.23
CA HIS A 21 -23.26 9.53 50.45
C HIS A 21 -22.78 8.65 51.62
N ASP A 22 -22.59 7.35 51.37
CA ASP A 22 -22.08 6.39 52.37
C ASP A 22 -20.67 6.75 52.87
N HIS A 23 -19.90 7.49 52.05
CA HIS A 23 -18.56 7.98 52.39
C HIS A 23 -18.53 9.44 52.85
N GLY A 24 -19.68 10.03 53.19
CA GLY A 24 -19.77 11.35 53.82
C GLY A 24 -19.56 12.54 52.88
N VAL A 25 -19.74 12.36 51.57
CA VAL A 25 -19.74 13.47 50.60
C VAL A 25 -21.13 14.08 50.56
N ILE A 26 -21.26 15.32 51.06
CA ILE A 26 -22.57 15.94 51.35
C ILE A 26 -23.06 16.89 50.23
N GLN A 27 -22.15 17.49 49.45
CA GLN A 27 -22.49 18.47 48.41
C GLN A 27 -22.23 17.90 47.02
N VAL A 28 -23.08 16.97 46.58
CA VAL A 28 -23.04 16.45 45.21
C VAL A 28 -24.06 17.21 44.36
N GLU A 29 -23.57 18.04 43.45
CA GLU A 29 -24.39 18.81 42.52
C GLU A 29 -24.24 18.27 41.09
N SER A 30 -25.33 18.28 40.33
CA SER A 30 -25.27 17.97 38.90
C SER A 30 -24.66 19.14 38.15
N LEU A 31 -23.54 18.91 37.46
CA LEU A 31 -22.92 19.94 36.62
C LEU A 31 -23.80 20.25 35.40
N GLY A 32 -24.22 21.51 35.27
CA GLY A 32 -24.85 22.03 34.05
C GLY A 32 -23.82 22.32 32.95
N LYS A 33 -24.30 22.64 31.74
CA LYS A 33 -23.45 22.95 30.57
C LYS A 33 -22.46 24.09 30.82
N GLU A 34 -22.82 25.06 31.66
CA GLU A 34 -21.97 26.21 31.99
C GLU A 34 -20.82 25.83 32.94
N GLY A 35 -21.08 24.99 33.94
CA GLY A 35 -20.03 24.46 34.82
C GLY A 35 -19.03 23.57 34.09
N LEU A 36 -19.47 22.85 33.04
CA LEU A 36 -18.59 22.00 32.23
C LEU A 36 -17.49 22.80 31.52
N LYS A 37 -17.78 24.04 31.12
CA LYS A 37 -16.81 24.92 30.44
C LYS A 37 -15.66 25.36 31.35
N GLU A 38 -15.87 25.36 32.67
CA GLU A 38 -14.83 25.66 33.65
C GLU A 38 -13.81 24.51 33.77
N PHE A 39 -14.23 23.27 33.48
CA PHE A 39 -13.38 22.07 33.58
C PHE A 39 -12.93 21.51 32.22
N ALA A 40 -13.59 21.88 31.14
CA ALA A 40 -13.27 21.48 29.78
C ALA A 40 -13.27 22.73 28.88
N PRO A 41 -12.13 23.45 28.76
CA PRO A 41 -12.03 24.59 27.88
C PRO A 41 -12.31 24.18 26.42
N ASP A 42 -13.02 25.04 25.68
CA ASP A 42 -13.45 24.78 24.29
C ASP A 42 -12.26 24.57 23.32
N HIS A 43 -11.05 24.97 23.71
CA HIS A 43 -9.83 24.76 22.95
C HIS A 43 -8.78 24.07 23.81
N PRO A 44 -8.11 23.02 23.30
CA PRO A 44 -6.98 22.44 24.01
C PRO A 44 -5.90 23.49 24.21
N GLY A 45 -5.44 23.66 25.45
CA GLY A 45 -4.29 24.49 25.75
C GLY A 45 -3.03 24.00 25.03
N GLY A 46 -1.98 24.83 24.98
CA GLY A 46 -0.73 24.49 24.29
C GLY A 46 -0.13 23.14 24.74
N GLU A 47 -0.20 22.85 26.04
CA GLU A 47 0.26 21.58 26.62
C GLU A 47 -0.55 20.37 26.13
N GLN A 48 -1.89 20.49 26.07
CA GLN A 48 -2.74 19.40 25.61
C GLN A 48 -2.50 19.11 24.12
N ARG A 49 -2.28 20.14 23.32
CA ARG A 49 -1.92 19.98 21.90
C ARG A 49 -0.59 19.24 21.75
N GLU A 50 0.42 19.62 22.52
CA GLU A 50 1.73 18.98 22.47
C GLU A 50 1.67 17.50 22.86
N ILE A 51 0.89 17.15 23.90
CA ILE A 51 0.66 15.75 24.30
C ILE A 51 0.06 14.94 23.14
N LEU A 52 -0.96 15.49 22.46
CA LEU A 52 -1.61 14.82 21.34
C LEU A 52 -0.66 14.64 20.15
N GLU A 53 0.16 15.64 19.86
CA GLU A 53 1.17 15.57 18.79
C GLU A 53 2.23 14.50 19.09
N GLN A 54 2.78 14.46 20.32
CA GLN A 54 3.74 13.43 20.71
C GLN A 54 3.11 12.03 20.76
N GLN A 55 1.86 11.90 21.21
CA GLN A 55 1.15 10.63 21.19
C GLN A 55 0.99 10.10 19.76
N ALA A 56 0.59 10.96 18.81
CA ALA A 56 0.44 10.59 17.41
C ALA A 56 1.79 10.16 16.81
N ARG A 57 2.86 10.91 17.08
CA ARG A 57 4.22 10.61 16.64
C ARG A 57 4.70 9.24 17.14
N VAL A 58 4.61 8.99 18.45
CA VAL A 58 5.04 7.71 19.05
C VAL A 58 4.23 6.54 18.48
N LYS A 59 2.92 6.72 18.30
CA LYS A 59 2.07 5.69 17.68
C LYS A 59 2.51 5.37 16.26
N ALA A 60 2.86 6.38 15.46
CA ALA A 60 3.36 6.17 14.10
C ALA A 60 4.70 5.41 14.10
N LEU A 61 5.61 5.73 15.02
CA LEU A 61 6.88 5.01 15.16
C LEU A 61 6.66 3.54 15.52
N VAL A 62 5.79 3.25 16.49
CA VAL A 62 5.45 1.87 16.90
C VAL A 62 4.85 1.07 15.74
N GLN A 63 4.05 1.70 14.89
CA GLN A 63 3.48 1.04 13.69
C GLN A 63 4.51 0.80 12.60
N ALA A 64 5.49 1.69 12.45
CA ALA A 64 6.53 1.57 11.44
C ALA A 64 7.62 0.56 11.85
N LEU A 65 7.89 0.41 13.14
CA LEU A 65 8.93 -0.49 13.63
C LEU A 65 8.42 -1.93 13.75
N PRO A 66 9.31 -2.92 13.61
CA PRO A 66 8.96 -4.30 13.89
C PRO A 66 8.55 -4.47 15.36
N PRO A 67 7.61 -5.37 15.68
CA PRO A 67 7.22 -5.63 17.06
C PRO A 67 8.38 -6.28 17.82
N VAL A 68 8.77 -5.67 18.93
CA VAL A 68 9.79 -6.18 19.86
C VAL A 68 9.18 -6.30 21.25
N PRO A 69 9.51 -7.33 22.05
CA PRO A 69 9.09 -7.41 23.44
C PRO A 69 9.51 -6.17 24.23
N VAL A 70 8.65 -5.72 25.14
CA VAL A 70 8.93 -4.56 25.99
C VAL A 70 9.76 -5.00 27.18
N ASP A 71 11.04 -4.66 27.18
CA ASP A 71 11.98 -5.03 28.24
C ASP A 71 11.96 -4.07 29.44
N LEU A 72 11.59 -2.80 29.21
CA LEU A 72 11.61 -1.75 30.23
C LEU A 72 10.35 -0.89 30.18
N LYS A 73 9.83 -0.54 31.37
CA LYS A 73 8.75 0.43 31.54
C LYS A 73 9.24 1.54 32.45
N GLN A 74 9.12 2.77 31.98
CA GLN A 74 9.51 3.96 32.73
C GLN A 74 8.26 4.67 33.25
N HIS A 75 8.31 5.10 34.51
CA HIS A 75 7.33 5.99 35.12
C HIS A 75 7.83 7.45 35.01
N PHE A 76 6.91 8.38 34.85
CA PHE A 76 7.18 9.82 34.83
C PHE A 76 6.30 10.50 35.86
N ASP A 77 6.91 11.29 36.74
CA ASP A 77 6.21 11.98 37.84
C ASP A 77 5.43 13.22 37.36
N ASP A 78 5.79 13.77 36.20
CA ASP A 78 5.13 14.93 35.61
C ASP A 78 5.10 14.89 34.06
N VAL A 79 4.22 15.72 33.50
CA VAL A 79 4.03 15.86 32.04
C VAL A 79 5.27 16.44 31.34
N PRO A 80 5.96 17.47 31.86
CA PRO A 80 7.18 17.99 31.24
C PRO A 80 8.29 16.94 31.07
N ALA A 81 8.51 16.07 32.06
CA ALA A 81 9.48 14.98 32.00
C ALA A 81 9.09 13.96 30.93
N LEU A 82 7.81 13.59 30.85
CA LEU A 82 7.28 12.71 29.80
C LEU A 82 7.51 13.30 28.40
N LEU A 83 7.15 14.57 28.19
CA LEU A 83 7.31 15.26 26.90
C LEU A 83 8.79 15.43 26.53
N SER A 84 9.66 15.68 27.50
CA SER A 84 11.11 15.74 27.30
C SER A 84 11.65 14.37 26.84
N ALA A 85 11.28 13.29 27.51
CA ALA A 85 11.69 11.94 27.14
C ALA A 85 11.18 11.54 25.75
N ALA A 86 9.92 11.87 25.41
CA ALA A 86 9.36 11.60 24.09
C ALA A 86 10.13 12.33 22.97
N ARG A 87 10.49 13.60 23.18
CA ARG A 87 11.30 14.40 22.24
C ARG A 87 12.74 13.89 22.13
N GLY A 88 13.26 13.27 23.19
CA GLY A 88 14.61 12.69 23.25
C GLY A 88 14.83 11.44 22.39
N VAL A 89 13.86 11.01 21.58
CA VAL A 89 13.97 9.85 20.68
C VAL A 89 14.17 10.31 19.23
N PRO A 90 15.40 10.58 18.74
CA PRO A 90 15.64 11.23 17.45
C PRO A 90 15.66 10.26 16.26
N ILE A 91 14.64 9.39 16.12
CA ILE A 91 14.67 8.31 15.11
C ILE A 91 13.69 8.50 13.95
N ASP A 92 12.87 9.57 13.94
CA ASP A 92 11.78 9.73 12.96
C ASP A 92 12.27 9.70 11.51
N GLU A 93 13.33 10.43 11.22
CA GLU A 93 13.86 10.53 9.87
C GLU A 93 14.53 9.22 9.44
N GLU A 94 15.25 8.55 10.34
CA GLU A 94 15.85 7.24 10.05
C GLU A 94 14.78 6.20 9.75
N VAL A 95 13.72 6.12 10.57
CA VAL A 95 12.60 5.21 10.35
C VAL A 95 11.91 5.52 9.01
N ARG A 96 11.70 6.80 8.69
CA ARG A 96 11.11 7.21 7.42
C ARG A 96 11.96 6.79 6.22
N GLN A 97 13.28 6.99 6.28
CA GLN A 97 14.19 6.61 5.20
C GLN A 97 14.23 5.09 5.02
N ARG A 98 14.29 4.34 6.12
CA ARG A 98 14.26 2.88 6.09
C ARG A 98 12.94 2.35 5.51
N LYS A 99 11.81 2.92 5.88
CA LYS A 99 10.49 2.56 5.32
C LYS A 99 10.40 2.82 3.82
N ARG A 100 10.86 3.99 3.36
CA ARG A 100 10.91 4.29 1.92
C ARG A 100 11.79 3.30 1.16
N ARG A 101 12.95 2.93 1.73
CA ARG A 101 13.85 1.96 1.10
C ARG A 101 13.25 0.55 1.10
N GLU A 102 12.55 0.15 2.16
CA GLU A 102 11.81 -1.10 2.24
C GLU A 102 10.73 -1.16 1.14
N ASP A 103 9.89 -0.13 1.00
CA ASP A 103 8.84 -0.08 -0.02
C ASP A 103 9.44 -0.13 -1.45
N GLN A 104 10.56 0.56 -1.67
CA GLN A 104 11.29 0.53 -2.93
C GLN A 104 11.82 -0.88 -3.22
N LEU A 105 12.46 -1.54 -2.26
CA LEU A 105 13.00 -2.89 -2.41
C LEU A 105 11.88 -3.91 -2.67
N ILE A 106 10.74 -3.81 -1.98
CA ILE A 106 9.58 -4.68 -2.23
C ILE A 106 9.09 -4.52 -3.67
N THR A 107 9.06 -3.28 -4.18
CA THR A 107 8.68 -3.01 -5.56
C THR A 107 9.70 -3.58 -6.55
N GLU A 108 11.00 -3.41 -6.29
CA GLU A 108 12.09 -3.95 -7.11
C GLU A 108 12.06 -5.49 -7.15
N VAL A 109 11.85 -6.14 -6.00
CA VAL A 109 11.72 -7.61 -5.90
C VAL A 109 10.53 -8.10 -6.71
N LYS A 110 9.37 -7.47 -6.55
CA LYS A 110 8.18 -7.86 -7.31
C LYS A 110 8.39 -7.72 -8.82
N ALA A 111 9.02 -6.63 -9.26
CA ALA A 111 9.33 -6.43 -10.68
C ALA A 111 10.31 -7.51 -11.21
N ALA A 112 11.30 -7.91 -10.40
CA ALA A 112 12.23 -8.97 -10.77
C ALA A 112 11.56 -10.36 -10.78
N GLU A 113 10.64 -10.63 -9.84
CA GLU A 113 9.82 -11.86 -9.84
C GLU A 113 8.93 -11.94 -11.07
N ASP A 114 8.26 -10.84 -11.43
CA ASP A 114 7.41 -10.76 -12.63
C ASP A 114 8.25 -10.99 -13.91
N GLU A 115 9.48 -10.47 -13.98
CA GLU A 115 10.40 -10.69 -15.10
C GLU A 115 10.91 -12.13 -15.16
N LEU A 116 11.26 -12.72 -14.00
CA LEU A 116 11.69 -14.11 -13.92
C LEU A 116 10.59 -15.07 -14.39
N HIS A 117 9.36 -14.88 -13.90
CA HIS A 117 8.22 -15.69 -14.30
C HIS A 117 7.97 -15.63 -15.80
N LEU A 118 8.15 -14.47 -16.42
CA LEU A 118 8.02 -14.35 -17.86
C LEU A 118 9.12 -15.12 -18.61
N VAL A 119 10.38 -15.00 -18.18
CA VAL A 119 11.48 -15.73 -18.81
C VAL A 119 11.27 -17.24 -18.70
N GLU A 120 10.78 -17.71 -17.56
CA GLU A 120 10.42 -19.12 -17.35
C GLU A 120 9.25 -19.55 -18.25
N ASP A 121 8.16 -18.78 -18.26
CA ASP A 121 6.95 -19.12 -18.99
C ASP A 121 7.13 -19.09 -20.51
N TYR A 122 8.05 -18.25 -20.99
CA TYR A 122 8.31 -18.00 -22.42
C TYR A 122 9.73 -18.37 -22.84
N ALA A 123 10.39 -19.29 -22.12
CA ALA A 123 11.75 -19.77 -22.40
C ALA A 123 11.93 -20.36 -23.82
N PHE A 124 10.83 -20.70 -24.50
CA PHE A 124 10.83 -21.14 -25.90
C PHE A 124 11.13 -20.01 -26.89
N PHE A 125 11.05 -18.74 -26.47
CA PHE A 125 11.42 -17.61 -27.31
C PHE A 125 12.95 -17.58 -27.49
N PRO A 126 13.47 -17.69 -28.73
CA PRO A 126 14.91 -17.88 -28.96
C PRO A 126 15.74 -16.59 -28.90
N GLY A 127 15.11 -15.44 -28.61
CA GLY A 127 15.74 -14.12 -28.66
C GLY A 127 15.82 -13.41 -27.32
N ASP A 128 16.46 -12.25 -27.33
CA ASP A 128 16.46 -11.34 -26.18
C ASP A 128 15.07 -10.67 -26.05
N PHE A 129 14.42 -10.82 -24.90
CA PHE A 129 13.14 -10.17 -24.58
C PHE A 129 13.22 -8.64 -24.69
N GLY A 130 14.41 -8.03 -24.57
CA GLY A 130 14.64 -6.61 -24.84
C GLY A 130 14.26 -6.19 -26.26
N LEU A 131 14.35 -7.09 -27.25
CA LEU A 131 13.93 -6.81 -28.63
C LEU A 131 12.41 -6.64 -28.76
N LEU A 132 11.65 -7.31 -27.88
CA LEU A 132 10.19 -7.18 -27.81
C LEU A 132 9.74 -5.82 -27.24
N ARG A 133 10.68 -5.04 -26.67
CA ARG A 133 10.45 -3.69 -26.14
C ARG A 133 10.78 -2.58 -27.15
N ALA A 134 11.05 -2.92 -28.41
CA ALA A 134 11.40 -1.94 -29.44
C ALA A 134 10.22 -0.98 -29.72
N ARG A 135 10.50 0.33 -29.86
CA ARG A 135 9.47 1.38 -30.05
C ARG A 135 8.60 1.18 -31.30
N SER A 136 9.15 0.53 -32.33
CA SER A 136 8.47 0.27 -33.61
C SER A 136 7.58 -0.97 -33.57
N LEU A 137 7.71 -1.81 -32.53
CA LEU A 137 6.97 -3.06 -32.39
C LEU A 137 5.94 -2.96 -31.26
N ALA A 138 4.88 -3.73 -31.41
CA ALA A 138 3.96 -4.08 -30.34
C ALA A 138 4.06 -5.58 -30.14
N SER A 139 4.48 -5.99 -28.94
CA SER A 139 4.66 -7.38 -28.57
C SER A 139 3.68 -7.77 -27.48
N TYR A 140 3.00 -8.89 -27.70
CA TYR A 140 1.98 -9.43 -26.81
C TYR A 140 2.32 -10.87 -26.43
N PHE A 141 1.98 -11.19 -25.20
CA PHE A 141 2.16 -12.51 -24.61
C PHE A 141 0.77 -13.08 -24.34
N GLY A 142 0.56 -14.34 -24.69
CA GLY A 142 -0.75 -14.93 -24.56
C GLY A 142 -0.72 -16.41 -24.24
N GLU A 143 -1.83 -16.85 -23.68
CA GLU A 143 -2.11 -18.24 -23.40
C GLU A 143 -3.54 -18.57 -23.85
N ALA A 144 -3.70 -19.66 -24.58
CA ALA A 144 -4.98 -20.11 -25.14
C ALA A 144 -5.07 -21.63 -25.15
N SER A 145 -6.28 -22.19 -25.34
CA SER A 145 -6.41 -23.60 -25.73
C SER A 145 -5.89 -23.81 -27.16
N ASP A 146 -5.54 -25.04 -27.52
CA ASP A 146 -5.07 -25.37 -28.88
C ASP A 146 -6.04 -24.89 -29.97
N GLU A 147 -7.35 -25.10 -29.77
CA GLU A 147 -8.40 -24.68 -30.72
C GLU A 147 -8.50 -23.15 -30.87
N ALA A 148 -8.43 -22.44 -29.74
CA ALA A 148 -8.50 -20.98 -29.73
C ALA A 148 -7.21 -20.36 -30.31
N PHE A 149 -6.05 -20.97 -30.04
CA PHE A 149 -4.77 -20.57 -30.62
C PHE A 149 -4.76 -20.75 -32.13
N ALA A 150 -5.19 -21.91 -32.65
CA ALA A 150 -5.24 -22.15 -34.10
C ALA A 150 -6.18 -21.17 -34.82
N SER A 151 -7.32 -20.85 -34.20
CA SER A 151 -8.26 -19.85 -34.73
C SER A 151 -7.64 -18.45 -34.69
N PHE A 152 -6.88 -18.13 -33.65
CA PHE A 152 -6.21 -16.85 -33.48
C PHE A 152 -5.08 -16.66 -34.49
N GLU A 153 -4.27 -17.70 -34.69
CA GLU A 153 -3.21 -17.70 -35.70
C GLU A 153 -3.78 -17.44 -37.10
N TYR A 154 -4.87 -18.13 -37.46
CA TYR A 154 -5.54 -17.95 -38.75
C TYR A 154 -6.07 -16.52 -38.95
N GLU A 155 -6.78 -15.96 -37.98
CA GLU A 155 -7.30 -14.58 -38.07
C GLU A 155 -6.16 -13.55 -38.15
N LEU A 156 -5.08 -13.80 -37.41
CA LEU A 156 -3.93 -12.92 -37.35
C LEU A 156 -3.12 -12.95 -38.65
N ASP A 157 -2.99 -14.10 -39.32
CA ASP A 157 -2.36 -14.22 -40.64
C ASP A 157 -3.06 -13.40 -41.70
N GLN A 158 -4.40 -13.34 -41.64
CA GLN A 158 -5.19 -12.56 -42.60
C GLN A 158 -5.10 -11.06 -42.33
N ALA A 159 -5.02 -10.66 -41.06
CA ALA A 159 -5.03 -9.25 -40.67
C ALA A 159 -3.62 -8.62 -40.62
N ALA A 160 -2.58 -9.39 -40.32
CA ALA A 160 -1.22 -8.92 -40.13
C ALA A 160 -0.19 -10.02 -40.53
N PRO A 161 0.03 -10.24 -41.84
CA PRO A 161 0.95 -11.28 -42.32
C PRO A 161 2.42 -11.01 -41.95
N ASP A 162 2.80 -9.74 -41.77
CA ASP A 162 4.14 -9.32 -41.35
C ASP A 162 4.34 -9.44 -39.82
N ARG A 163 4.01 -10.60 -39.26
CA ARG A 163 4.08 -10.89 -37.82
C ARG A 163 5.24 -11.83 -37.48
N LEU A 164 5.77 -11.68 -36.26
CA LEU A 164 6.56 -12.73 -35.62
C LEU A 164 5.68 -13.42 -34.59
N LEU A 165 5.50 -14.73 -34.71
CA LEU A 165 4.78 -15.54 -33.74
C LEU A 165 5.65 -16.71 -33.32
N PHE A 166 5.81 -16.85 -32.01
CA PHE A 166 6.46 -18.00 -31.39
C PHE A 166 5.43 -18.66 -30.49
N SER A 167 5.37 -19.99 -30.48
CA SER A 167 4.47 -20.73 -29.60
C SER A 167 5.12 -22.00 -29.09
N ALA A 168 4.66 -22.44 -27.93
CA ALA A 168 4.98 -23.73 -27.36
C ALA A 168 3.74 -24.32 -26.68
N ALA A 169 3.57 -25.63 -26.86
CA ALA A 169 2.58 -26.39 -26.13
C ALA A 169 3.02 -26.54 -24.66
N PHE A 170 2.11 -26.27 -23.74
CA PHE A 170 2.30 -26.40 -22.31
C PHE A 170 1.06 -27.08 -21.71
N ASP A 171 1.18 -28.37 -21.42
CA ASP A 171 0.06 -29.24 -21.02
C ASP A 171 -1.12 -29.17 -22.02
N LYS A 172 -2.29 -28.63 -21.61
CA LYS A 172 -3.50 -28.50 -22.45
C LYS A 172 -3.70 -27.10 -23.04
N ARG A 173 -2.64 -26.30 -23.08
CA ARG A 173 -2.66 -24.91 -23.53
C ARG A 173 -1.46 -24.59 -24.39
N VAL A 174 -1.59 -23.56 -25.21
CA VAL A 174 -0.52 -22.98 -26.00
C VAL A 174 -0.16 -21.64 -25.40
N ARG A 175 1.11 -21.48 -25.05
CA ARG A 175 1.70 -20.17 -24.75
C ARG A 175 2.33 -19.63 -26.01
N PHE A 176 2.19 -18.34 -26.24
CA PHE A 176 2.69 -17.72 -27.45
C PHE A 176 3.12 -16.26 -27.24
N VAL A 177 4.06 -15.82 -28.08
CA VAL A 177 4.53 -14.45 -28.17
C VAL A 177 4.26 -13.99 -29.60
N VAL A 178 3.49 -12.92 -29.75
CA VAL A 178 3.25 -12.27 -31.05
C VAL A 178 3.87 -10.88 -31.05
N SER A 179 4.66 -10.56 -32.06
CA SER A 179 5.18 -9.23 -32.31
C SER A 179 4.80 -8.75 -33.70
N LEU A 180 4.33 -7.51 -33.78
CA LEU A 180 3.90 -6.90 -35.02
C LEU A 180 4.28 -5.41 -35.03
N PRO A 181 4.38 -4.76 -36.20
CA PRO A 181 4.54 -3.31 -36.27
C PRO A 181 3.46 -2.61 -35.45
N ARG A 182 3.83 -1.60 -34.66
CA ARG A 182 2.92 -0.94 -33.72
C ARG A 182 1.69 -0.33 -34.40
N GLU A 183 1.82 0.09 -35.65
CA GLU A 183 0.72 0.56 -36.50
C GLU A 183 -0.34 -0.50 -36.83
N ARG A 184 -0.02 -1.79 -36.66
CA ARG A 184 -0.95 -2.92 -36.82
C ARG A 184 -1.37 -3.55 -35.50
N ALA A 185 -0.91 -3.04 -34.36
CA ALA A 185 -1.16 -3.56 -33.01
C ALA A 185 -2.62 -3.94 -32.76
N GLU A 186 -3.55 -3.10 -33.22
CA GLU A 186 -4.99 -3.32 -33.03
C GLU A 186 -5.52 -4.59 -33.69
N ALA A 187 -4.88 -5.09 -34.75
CA ALA A 187 -5.27 -6.32 -35.41
C ALA A 187 -5.17 -7.52 -34.44
N ALA A 188 -4.07 -7.60 -33.69
CA ALA A 188 -3.87 -8.64 -32.68
C ALA A 188 -4.88 -8.52 -31.53
N THR A 189 -5.14 -7.30 -31.04
CA THR A 189 -6.13 -7.08 -29.97
C THR A 189 -7.55 -7.44 -30.42
N ARG A 190 -7.95 -7.08 -31.64
CA ARG A 190 -9.25 -7.43 -32.21
C ARG A 190 -9.42 -8.94 -32.38
N ALA A 191 -8.40 -9.62 -32.93
CA ALA A 191 -8.42 -11.08 -33.10
C ALA A 191 -8.54 -11.79 -31.75
N ALA A 192 -7.78 -11.33 -30.74
CA ALA A 192 -7.82 -11.90 -29.40
C ALA A 192 -9.17 -11.70 -28.71
N GLN A 193 -9.77 -10.50 -28.80
CA GLN A 193 -11.10 -10.23 -28.24
C GLN A 193 -12.17 -11.11 -28.88
N LYS A 194 -12.17 -11.23 -30.22
CA LYS A 194 -13.12 -12.06 -30.97
C LYS A 194 -13.08 -13.54 -30.53
N LEU A 195 -11.88 -14.03 -30.21
CA LEU A 195 -11.64 -15.43 -29.88
C LEU A 195 -11.49 -15.69 -28.37
N SER A 196 -11.74 -14.68 -27.54
CA SER A 196 -11.60 -14.76 -26.08
C SER A 196 -10.20 -15.23 -25.61
N VAL A 197 -9.17 -14.91 -26.41
CA VAL A 197 -7.77 -15.17 -26.09
C VAL A 197 -7.26 -14.05 -25.19
N ARG A 198 -6.57 -14.41 -24.10
CA ARG A 198 -5.97 -13.41 -23.22
C ARG A 198 -4.63 -12.99 -23.80
N LEU A 199 -4.50 -11.69 -24.07
CA LEU A 199 -3.23 -11.05 -24.36
C LEU A 199 -2.84 -10.16 -23.18
N GLY A 200 -1.65 -10.37 -22.65
CA GLY A 200 -0.96 -9.45 -21.76
C GLY A 200 0.00 -8.56 -22.56
N PRO A 201 0.23 -7.31 -22.13
CA PRO A 201 1.36 -6.53 -22.61
C PRO A 201 2.66 -7.28 -22.30
N GLY A 202 3.66 -7.16 -23.17
CA GLY A 202 4.99 -7.62 -22.85
C GLY A 202 5.58 -6.97 -21.61
N PRO A 203 6.61 -7.58 -21.01
CA PRO A 203 7.29 -7.00 -19.86
C PRO A 203 7.82 -5.61 -20.26
N GLY A 204 7.50 -4.59 -19.46
CA GLY A 204 7.90 -3.20 -19.69
C GLY A 204 6.80 -2.28 -20.20
N ASP A 205 5.69 -2.78 -20.77
CA ASP A 205 4.53 -1.95 -21.12
C ASP A 205 3.54 -1.83 -19.93
N ALA A 206 3.56 -2.78 -18.98
CA ALA A 206 2.79 -2.72 -17.72
C ALA A 206 3.45 -1.83 -16.64
N LEU A 207 4.75 -1.56 -16.77
CA LEU A 207 5.50 -0.61 -15.96
C LEU A 207 5.48 0.74 -16.68
N GLY A 208 4.30 1.35 -16.77
CA GLY A 208 4.11 2.64 -17.44
C GLY A 208 5.11 3.67 -16.95
N ASP A 209 5.80 4.32 -17.89
CA ASP A 209 6.41 5.67 -17.93
C ASP A 209 7.09 6.30 -16.67
N GLY A 210 7.12 5.64 -15.51
CA GLY A 210 7.58 6.19 -14.24
C GLY A 210 9.04 5.94 -13.91
N HIS A 211 9.75 5.12 -14.71
CA HIS A 211 11.14 4.76 -14.46
C HIS A 211 12.14 5.28 -15.50
N ARG A 212 11.68 6.07 -16.48
CA ARG A 212 12.53 6.62 -17.55
C ARG A 212 12.99 8.06 -17.38
N ALA A 213 12.67 8.72 -16.25
CA ALA A 213 12.98 10.14 -16.04
C ALA A 213 14.25 10.44 -15.22
N ARG A 214 15.19 9.49 -15.04
CA ARG A 214 16.37 9.74 -14.17
C ARG A 214 17.73 9.23 -14.66
N ALA A 215 17.86 8.84 -15.93
CA ALA A 215 19.17 8.43 -16.46
C ALA A 215 19.79 9.43 -17.44
N ASP A 216 19.05 10.44 -17.90
CA ASP A 216 19.55 11.45 -18.84
C ASP A 216 19.24 12.86 -18.29
N ASP A 217 20.00 13.30 -17.29
CA ASP A 217 20.34 14.71 -17.06
C ASP A 217 21.40 14.77 -15.94
N GLU A 218 22.62 15.17 -16.34
CA GLU A 218 23.78 15.68 -15.57
C GLU A 218 24.38 14.86 -14.40
#